data_AF-A0A7S0P5K5-F1
#
_entry.id   AF-A0A7S0P5K5-F1
#
_cell.length_a   1.000
_cell.length_b   1.000
_cell.length_c   1.000
_cell.angle_alpha   90.00
_cell.angle_beta   90.00
_cell.angle_gamma   90.00
#
_symmetry.space_group_name_H-M   'P 1'
#
loop_
_entity.id
_entity.type
_entity.pdbx_description
1 polymer ?
#
loop_
_entity_poly.entity_id
_entity_poly.type
_entity_poly.pdbx_seq_one_letter_code
_entity_poly.pdbx_strand_id
1 'polypeptide(L)'
;GSSSYDSGEKRRTPAWTDRVLWRRPADGAHLVRCLSYSRHELTASDHRPVSSALELHIAIDDEERKLEVYREICRTLDAWENECMPMASLSKHEIDFGAYRYGEAHTRFTTLTNAGQTTLQFSFVTGGASAHSVSPCASSASLTDQSGVDG
;
A
#
# COMPACT_ATOMS: atom_id res chain seq x y z
N GLY A 1 59.16 -2.50 18.91
CA GLY A 1 59.74 -1.61 17.88
C GLY A 1 60.31 -0.35 18.50
N SER A 2 61.42 0.14 17.97
CA SER A 2 62.02 1.44 18.34
C SER A 2 61.41 2.58 17.50
N SER A 3 61.69 3.83 17.89
CA SER A 3 61.40 5.02 17.06
C SER A 3 62.48 5.30 16.02
N SER A 4 63.61 4.58 16.08
CA SER A 4 64.63 4.61 15.05
C SER A 4 64.18 3.86 13.79
N TYR A 5 64.53 4.40 12.63
CA TYR A 5 64.28 3.77 11.34
C TYR A 5 64.97 2.39 11.23
N ASP A 6 64.43 1.50 10.39
CA ASP A 6 64.88 0.11 10.24
C ASP A 6 66.39 0.05 9.95
N SER A 7 67.15 -0.38 10.96
CA SER A 7 68.59 -0.62 10.88
C SER A 7 68.92 -2.08 10.56
N GLY A 8 67.92 -2.91 10.25
CA GLY A 8 68.10 -4.30 9.84
C GLY A 8 68.66 -4.42 8.43
N GLU A 9 69.13 -5.62 8.08
CA GLU A 9 69.77 -5.94 6.80
C GLU A 9 68.94 -5.54 5.56
N LYS A 10 67.61 -5.60 5.68
CA LYS A 10 66.66 -5.30 4.60
C LYS A 10 66.35 -3.80 4.43
N ARG A 11 66.67 -2.95 5.42
CA ARG A 11 66.54 -1.47 5.41
C ARG A 11 65.23 -0.99 4.74
N ARG A 12 64.08 -1.50 5.20
CA ARG A 12 62.79 -1.29 4.53
C ARG A 12 62.39 0.19 4.55
N THR A 13 62.04 0.73 3.38
CA THR A 13 61.49 2.09 3.20
C THR A 13 60.25 2.32 4.07
N PRO A 14 60.08 3.49 4.71
CA PRO A 14 58.89 3.77 5.50
C PRO A 14 57.65 3.69 4.62
N ALA A 15 56.59 3.02 5.10
CA ALA A 15 55.33 2.89 4.38
C ALA A 15 54.14 3.04 5.33
N TRP A 16 53.03 3.54 4.79
CA TRP A 16 51.75 3.64 5.50
C TRP A 16 50.89 2.44 5.09
N THR A 17 51.20 1.29 5.67
CA THR A 17 50.59 -0.01 5.33
C THR A 17 49.25 -0.23 6.01
N ASP A 18 49.08 0.32 7.21
CA ASP A 18 47.86 0.14 8.01
C ASP A 18 46.89 1.29 7.73
N ARG A 19 45.69 0.97 7.21
CA ARG A 19 44.69 1.95 6.79
C ARG A 19 43.28 1.58 7.20
N VAL A 20 42.51 2.58 7.66
CA VAL A 20 41.07 2.46 7.88
C VAL A 20 40.36 3.17 6.72
N LEU A 21 39.61 2.42 5.92
CA LEU A 21 38.92 2.92 4.73
C LEU A 21 37.43 2.62 4.84
N TRP A 22 36.60 3.48 4.29
CA TRP A 22 35.16 3.26 4.14
C TRP A 22 34.70 3.66 2.74
N ARG A 23 33.60 3.04 2.28
CA ARG A 23 33.03 3.32 0.97
C ARG A 23 31.91 4.35 1.13
N ARG A 24 31.89 5.34 0.23
CA ARG A 24 30.74 6.24 0.08
C ARG A 24 29.71 5.63 -0.88
N PRO A 25 28.42 5.67 -0.55
CA PRO A 25 27.33 5.38 -1.48
C PRO A 25 27.44 6.18 -2.79
N ALA A 26 27.01 5.58 -3.90
CA ALA A 26 27.10 6.20 -5.24
C ALA A 26 26.16 7.40 -5.41
N ASP A 27 25.05 7.42 -4.67
CA ASP A 27 24.09 8.52 -4.59
C ASP A 27 24.60 9.74 -3.80
N GLY A 28 25.82 9.66 -3.27
CA GLY A 28 26.43 10.74 -2.51
C GLY A 28 25.96 10.83 -1.07
N ALA A 29 25.15 9.89 -0.56
CA ALA A 29 24.71 9.91 0.84
C ALA A 29 25.91 9.96 1.81
N HIS A 30 25.86 10.86 2.78
CA HIS A 30 26.88 11.02 3.81
C HIS A 30 26.58 10.12 5.02
N LEU A 31 26.61 8.80 4.81
CA LEU A 31 26.32 7.81 5.86
C LEU A 31 27.46 7.64 6.86
N VAL A 32 28.69 8.01 6.48
CA VAL A 32 29.88 7.85 7.32
C VAL A 32 30.64 9.16 7.36
N ARG A 33 30.87 9.68 8.56
CA ARG A 33 31.71 10.85 8.82
C ARG A 33 32.90 10.44 9.67
N CYS A 34 34.11 10.76 9.20
CA CYS A 34 35.32 10.57 9.99
C CYS A 34 35.50 11.72 10.97
N LEU A 35 35.48 11.42 12.27
CA LEU A 35 35.70 12.38 13.35
C LEU A 35 37.19 12.50 13.70
N SER A 36 37.92 11.38 13.65
CA SER A 36 39.37 11.37 13.88
C SER A 36 40.04 10.21 13.14
N TYR A 37 41.30 10.40 12.79
CA TYR A 37 42.17 9.38 12.21
C TYR A 37 43.58 9.61 12.73
N SER A 38 44.11 8.67 13.51
CA SER A 38 45.34 8.87 14.27
C SER A 38 46.22 7.63 14.33
N ARG A 39 47.53 7.87 14.49
CA ARG A 39 48.56 6.87 14.77
C ARG A 39 48.95 6.93 16.24
N HIS A 40 49.23 5.79 16.84
CA HIS A 40 49.66 5.68 18.24
C HIS A 40 51.13 5.29 18.33
N GLU A 41 51.90 6.00 19.15
CA GLU A 41 53.35 5.80 19.32
C GLU A 41 53.69 4.65 20.28
N LEU A 42 52.99 3.52 20.15
CA LEU A 42 53.23 2.31 20.92
C LEU A 42 54.40 1.52 20.32
N THR A 43 55.31 1.06 21.18
CA THR A 43 56.55 0.37 20.81
C THR A 43 56.47 -1.14 20.96
N ALA A 44 55.29 -1.72 21.15
CA ALA A 44 55.11 -3.16 21.30
C ALA A 44 55.45 -3.95 20.02
N SER A 45 55.26 -3.35 18.84
CA SER A 45 55.55 -3.92 17.52
C SER A 45 56.44 -2.98 16.70
N ASP A 46 56.93 -3.42 15.54
CA ASP A 46 57.55 -2.58 14.51
C ASP A 46 56.51 -1.77 13.71
N HIS A 47 55.25 -2.19 13.73
CA HIS A 47 54.10 -1.41 13.29
C HIS A 47 53.57 -0.49 14.40
N ARG A 48 53.03 0.67 14.00
CA ARG A 48 52.33 1.60 14.90
C ARG A 48 50.83 1.47 14.70
N PRO A 49 50.04 1.24 15.76
CA PRO A 49 48.59 1.11 15.63
C PRO A 49 47.96 2.37 15.03
N VAL A 50 46.97 2.16 14.17
CA VAL A 50 46.16 3.22 13.55
C VAL A 50 44.71 3.05 14.00
N SER A 51 44.06 4.13 14.40
CA SER A 51 42.64 4.14 14.77
C SER A 51 41.91 5.27 14.09
N SER A 52 40.61 5.09 13.86
CA SER A 52 39.72 6.15 13.39
C SER A 52 38.40 6.10 14.14
N ALA A 53 37.91 7.27 14.56
CA ALA A 53 36.56 7.43 15.07
C ALA A 53 35.63 7.81 13.92
N LEU A 54 34.60 7.00 13.69
CA LEU A 54 33.62 7.19 12.63
C LEU A 54 32.23 7.38 13.24
N GLU A 55 31.52 8.40 12.77
CA GLU A 55 30.09 8.61 13.02
C GLU A 55 29.31 7.98 11.86
N LEU A 56 28.31 7.16 12.18
CA LEU A 56 27.51 6.41 11.22
C LEU A 56 26.05 6.87 11.31
N HIS A 57 25.49 7.32 10.20
CA HIS A 57 24.06 7.58 10.08
C HIS A 57 23.39 6.31 9.56
N ILE A 58 22.62 5.66 10.42
CA ILE A 58 21.92 4.41 10.11
C ILE A 58 20.43 4.68 10.24
N ALA A 59 19.66 4.27 9.23
CA ALA A 59 18.21 4.27 9.33
C ALA A 59 17.77 3.11 10.23
N ILE A 60 17.02 3.41 11.27
CA ILE A 60 16.43 2.43 12.18
C ILE A 60 14.95 2.31 11.83
N ASP A 61 14.43 1.08 11.76
CA ASP A 61 13.01 0.85 11.52
C ASP A 61 12.20 1.30 12.73
N ASP A 62 11.24 2.19 12.50
CA ASP A 62 10.29 2.64 13.52
C ASP A 62 9.00 1.82 13.35
N GLU A 63 8.89 0.77 14.15
CA GLU A 63 7.79 -0.19 14.08
C GLU A 63 6.44 0.46 14.42
N GLU A 64 6.41 1.42 15.34
CA GLU A 64 5.20 2.13 15.74
C GLU A 64 4.70 3.01 14.58
N ARG A 65 5.59 3.83 14.02
CA ARG A 65 5.30 4.68 12.85
C ARG A 65 4.83 3.84 11.66
N LYS A 66 5.47 2.70 11.42
CA LYS A 66 5.09 1.77 10.34
C LYS A 66 3.68 1.22 10.56
N LEU A 67 3.35 0.84 11.79
CA LEU A 67 2.04 0.33 12.15
C LEU A 67 0.95 1.40 12.04
N GLU A 68 1.24 2.65 12.41
CA GLU A 68 0.34 3.79 12.21
C GLU A 68 -0.01 3.98 10.73
N VAL A 69 1.01 4.10 9.88
CA VAL A 69 0.84 4.27 8.43
C VAL A 69 0.09 3.08 7.84
N TYR A 70 0.41 1.85 8.26
CA TYR A 70 -0.31 0.67 7.82
C TYR A 70 -1.80 0.74 8.15
N ARG A 71 -2.15 1.11 9.39
CA ARG A 71 -3.56 1.25 9.81
C ARG A 71 -4.28 2.34 9.03
N GLU A 72 -3.61 3.45 8.74
CA GLU A 72 -4.16 4.54 7.93
C GLU A 72 -4.46 4.07 6.51
N ILE A 73 -3.54 3.32 5.89
CA ILE A 73 -3.74 2.73 4.57
C ILE A 73 -4.92 1.76 4.58
N CYS A 74 -5.00 0.85 5.55
CA CYS A 74 -6.14 -0.07 5.67
C CYS A 74 -7.47 0.67 5.78
N ARG A 75 -7.56 1.68 6.66
CA ARG A 75 -8.79 2.48 6.78
C ARG A 75 -9.19 3.17 5.49
N THR A 76 -8.20 3.67 4.75
CA THR A 76 -8.43 4.34 3.46
C THR A 76 -8.93 3.34 2.42
N LEU A 77 -8.34 2.14 2.38
CA LEU A 77 -8.79 1.07 1.49
C LEU A 77 -10.19 0.58 1.86
N ASP A 78 -10.48 0.36 3.14
CA ASP A 78 -11.80 -0.05 3.61
C ASP A 78 -12.89 0.97 3.23
N ALA A 79 -12.59 2.27 3.40
CA ALA A 79 -13.50 3.34 2.99
C ALA A 79 -13.74 3.33 1.48
N TRP A 80 -12.67 3.19 0.70
CA TRP A 80 -12.76 3.12 -0.77
C TRP A 80 -13.52 1.89 -1.26
N GLU A 81 -13.29 0.72 -0.66
CA GLU A 81 -14.03 -0.51 -0.96
C GLU A 81 -15.53 -0.31 -0.69
N ASN A 82 -15.88 0.32 0.43
CA ASN A 82 -17.27 0.63 0.76
C ASN A 82 -17.88 1.66 -0.20
N GLU A 83 -17.14 2.68 -0.62
CA GLU A 83 -17.58 3.64 -1.64
C GLU A 83 -17.77 2.98 -3.02
N CYS A 84 -17.01 1.93 -3.30
CA CYS A 84 -17.12 1.16 -4.55
C CYS A 84 -18.24 0.11 -4.53
N MET A 85 -18.91 -0.10 -3.40
CA MET A 85 -20.04 -1.03 -3.35
C MET A 85 -21.18 -0.55 -4.27
N PRO A 86 -21.65 -1.40 -5.21
CA PRO A 86 -22.74 -1.03 -6.11
C PRO A 86 -24.01 -0.81 -5.30
N MET A 87 -24.64 0.34 -5.48
CA MET A 87 -25.82 0.73 -4.72
C MET A 87 -26.95 1.10 -5.67
N ALA A 88 -28.07 0.42 -5.53
CA ALA A 88 -29.27 0.66 -6.31
C ALA A 88 -30.39 1.19 -5.42
N SER A 89 -31.16 2.14 -5.92
CA SER A 89 -32.36 2.67 -5.26
C SER A 89 -33.57 2.49 -6.15
N LEU A 90 -34.71 2.10 -5.58
CA LEU A 90 -35.98 1.95 -6.27
C LEU A 90 -36.92 3.09 -5.88
N SER A 91 -37.55 3.73 -6.86
CA SER A 91 -38.54 4.78 -6.59
C SER A 91 -39.78 4.23 -5.87
N LYS A 92 -40.13 2.97 -6.12
CA LYS A 92 -41.20 2.24 -5.42
C LYS A 92 -40.78 0.78 -5.20
N HIS A 93 -40.94 0.30 -3.98
CA HIS A 93 -40.66 -1.10 -3.60
C HIS A 93 -41.90 -2.00 -3.67
N GLU A 94 -43.09 -1.43 -3.78
CA GLU A 94 -44.35 -2.13 -3.94
C GLU A 94 -45.11 -1.54 -5.14
N ILE A 95 -45.68 -2.42 -5.96
CA ILE A 95 -46.44 -2.03 -7.16
C ILE A 95 -47.84 -2.60 -7.02
N ASP A 96 -48.79 -1.74 -6.66
CA ASP A 96 -50.20 -2.06 -6.67
C ASP A 96 -50.82 -1.76 -8.06
N PHE A 97 -51.46 -2.78 -8.62
CA PHE A 97 -52.19 -2.65 -9.88
C PHE A 97 -53.64 -2.19 -9.68
N GLY A 98 -54.17 -2.27 -8.46
CA GLY A 98 -55.55 -1.97 -8.11
C GLY A 98 -56.53 -3.02 -8.67
N ALA A 99 -57.79 -2.63 -8.82
CA ALA A 99 -58.80 -3.46 -9.47
C ALA A 99 -58.61 -3.45 -11.01
N TYR A 100 -58.47 -4.63 -11.61
CA TYR A 100 -58.34 -4.81 -13.07
C TYR A 100 -59.38 -5.82 -13.59
N ARG A 101 -59.68 -5.74 -14.89
CA ARG A 101 -60.64 -6.62 -15.57
C ARG A 101 -59.94 -7.68 -16.40
N TYR A 102 -60.61 -8.81 -16.59
CA TYR A 102 -60.15 -9.87 -17.48
C TYR A 102 -60.00 -9.35 -18.92
N GLY A 103 -58.87 -9.66 -19.56
CA GLY A 103 -58.57 -9.25 -20.93
C GLY A 103 -58.01 -7.83 -21.09
N GLU A 104 -57.90 -7.05 -20.01
CA GLU A 104 -57.36 -5.68 -20.05
C GLU A 104 -55.92 -5.65 -19.54
N ALA A 105 -54.97 -5.41 -20.44
CA ALA A 105 -53.56 -5.31 -20.09
C ALA A 105 -53.28 -4.04 -19.28
N HIS A 106 -52.65 -4.20 -18.12
CA HIS A 106 -52.25 -3.10 -17.25
C HIS A 106 -50.73 -3.07 -17.09
N THR A 107 -50.12 -1.89 -17.28
CA THR A 107 -48.68 -1.69 -17.07
C THR A 107 -48.46 -0.69 -15.94
N ARG A 108 -47.44 -0.96 -15.12
CA ARG A 108 -46.96 -0.08 -14.05
C ARG A 108 -45.45 -0.01 -14.12
N PHE A 109 -44.90 1.10 -13.62
CA PHE A 109 -43.48 1.38 -13.69
C PHE A 109 -42.92 1.65 -12.29
N THR A 110 -41.70 1.20 -12.07
CA THR A 110 -40.80 1.65 -11.00
C THR A 110 -39.47 2.00 -11.64
N THR A 111 -38.71 2.89 -11.02
CA THR A 111 -37.44 3.38 -11.54
C THR A 111 -36.32 2.83 -10.68
N LEU A 112 -35.39 2.10 -11.27
CA LEU A 112 -34.13 1.70 -10.64
C LEU A 112 -33.08 2.76 -10.96
N THR A 113 -32.51 3.38 -9.92
CA THR A 113 -31.46 4.39 -10.06
C THR A 113 -30.17 3.84 -9.48
N ASN A 114 -29.06 3.97 -10.22
CA ASN A 114 -27.74 3.75 -9.66
C ASN A 114 -27.42 4.90 -8.68
N ALA A 115 -27.43 4.60 -7.39
CA ALA A 115 -27.13 5.56 -6.34
C ALA A 115 -25.66 5.48 -5.87
N GLY A 116 -24.89 4.50 -6.37
CA GLY A 116 -23.48 4.32 -6.05
C GLY A 116 -22.53 5.03 -7.00
N GLN A 117 -21.23 4.95 -6.68
CA GLN A 117 -20.14 5.49 -7.51
C GLN A 117 -19.70 4.52 -8.62
N THR A 118 -20.16 3.27 -8.58
CA THR A 118 -19.74 2.20 -9.51
C THR A 118 -20.83 1.83 -10.49
N THR A 119 -20.45 1.24 -11.63
CA THR A 119 -21.39 0.75 -12.63
C THR A 119 -22.33 -0.28 -12.02
N LEU A 120 -23.64 -0.03 -12.09
CA LEU A 120 -24.65 -0.97 -11.64
C LEU A 120 -25.06 -1.91 -12.78
N GLN A 121 -24.80 -3.21 -12.60
CA GLN A 121 -25.40 -4.26 -13.41
C GLN A 121 -26.50 -4.95 -12.61
N PHE A 122 -27.70 -5.06 -13.18
CA PHE A 122 -28.83 -5.70 -12.52
C PHE A 122 -29.49 -6.74 -13.43
N SER A 123 -30.17 -7.71 -12.81
CA SER A 123 -31.02 -8.68 -13.48
C SER A 123 -32.19 -9.05 -12.58
N PHE A 124 -33.32 -9.40 -13.18
CA PHE A 124 -34.45 -9.94 -12.43
C PHE A 124 -34.21 -11.41 -12.12
N VAL A 125 -34.42 -11.81 -10.87
CA VAL A 125 -34.31 -13.21 -10.42
C VAL A 125 -35.66 -13.66 -9.87
N THR A 126 -36.16 -14.80 -10.34
CA THR A 126 -37.44 -15.38 -9.92
C THR A 126 -37.21 -16.64 -9.08
N GLY A 127 -37.71 -16.65 -7.84
CA GLY A 127 -37.68 -17.82 -6.95
C GLY A 127 -36.38 -18.02 -6.17
N GLY A 128 -36.48 -18.00 -4.84
CA GLY A 128 -35.38 -18.35 -3.92
C GLY A 128 -35.11 -17.30 -2.83
N ALA A 129 -34.70 -17.76 -1.65
CA ALA A 129 -34.48 -17.02 -0.40
C ALA A 129 -33.30 -16.02 -0.44
N SER A 130 -33.30 -15.11 -1.42
CA SER A 130 -32.50 -13.89 -1.42
C SER A 130 -33.34 -12.76 -0.82
N ALA A 131 -32.71 -11.85 -0.07
CA ALA A 131 -33.36 -10.71 0.59
C ALA A 131 -34.15 -9.80 -0.37
N HIS A 132 -33.89 -9.90 -1.68
CA HIS A 132 -34.58 -9.14 -2.72
C HIS A 132 -34.98 -10.07 -3.87
N SER A 133 -36.07 -10.82 -3.69
CA SER A 133 -36.69 -11.61 -4.76
C SER A 133 -37.95 -10.93 -5.28
N VAL A 134 -38.11 -10.90 -6.61
CA VAL A 134 -39.38 -10.53 -7.24
C VAL A 134 -39.96 -11.83 -7.78
N SER A 135 -40.98 -12.36 -7.09
CA SER A 135 -41.72 -13.52 -7.58
C SER A 135 -42.90 -13.03 -8.42
N PRO A 136 -42.88 -13.16 -9.75
CA PRO A 136 -44.10 -12.99 -10.53
C PRO A 136 -45.03 -14.13 -10.12
N CYS A 137 -45.99 -13.81 -9.24
CA CYS A 137 -47.09 -14.70 -8.96
C CYS A 137 -47.96 -14.71 -10.23
N ALA A 138 -48.10 -15.88 -10.85
CA ALA A 138 -48.92 -16.18 -12.03
C ALA A 138 -48.30 -15.95 -13.42
N SER A 139 -48.69 -16.84 -14.33
CA SER A 139 -48.40 -16.86 -15.78
C SER A 139 -48.89 -15.62 -16.55
N SER A 140 -49.51 -14.66 -15.87
CA SER A 140 -50.10 -13.43 -16.41
C SER A 140 -49.25 -12.17 -16.14
N ALA A 141 -48.14 -12.27 -15.42
CA ALA A 141 -47.25 -11.13 -15.12
C ALA A 141 -45.91 -11.28 -15.84
N SER A 142 -45.40 -10.16 -16.38
CA SER A 142 -44.05 -10.09 -16.97
C SER A 142 -43.34 -8.82 -16.48
N LEU A 143 -42.04 -8.92 -16.24
CA LEU A 143 -41.16 -7.79 -15.95
C LEU A 143 -40.31 -7.54 -17.19
N THR A 144 -40.28 -6.29 -17.63
CA THR A 144 -39.45 -5.87 -18.77
C THR A 144 -38.67 -4.64 -18.36
N ASP A 145 -37.37 -4.63 -18.71
CA ASP A 145 -36.56 -3.42 -18.62
C ASP A 145 -36.94 -2.48 -19.77
N GLN A 146 -37.10 -1.20 -19.46
CA GLN A 146 -37.37 -0.14 -20.43
C GLN A 146 -36.27 0.92 -20.38
N SER A 147 -35.01 0.47 -20.28
CA SER A 147 -33.85 1.35 -20.15
C SER A 147 -33.75 2.37 -21.29
N GLY A 148 -33.86 3.65 -20.91
CA GLY A 148 -33.24 4.76 -21.62
C GLY A 148 -31.88 4.99 -21.00
N VAL A 149 -30.81 4.75 -21.75
CA VAL A 149 -29.44 5.03 -21.31
C VAL A 149 -29.25 6.54 -21.43
N ASP A 150 -29.51 7.29 -20.35
CA ASP A 150 -29.00 8.65 -20.26
C ASP A 150 -27.49 8.54 -20.05
N GLY A 151 -26.74 8.90 -21.10
CA GLY A 151 -25.29 8.76 -21.22
C GLY A 151 -24.48 9.74 -20.39
#